data_AF-A0A497A407-F1
#
_entry.id   AF-A0A497A407-F1
#
_cell.length_a   1.000
_cell.length_b   1.000
_cell.length_c   1.000
_cell.angle_alpha   90.00
_cell.angle_beta   90.00
_cell.angle_gamma   90.00
#
_symmetry.space_group_name_H-M   'P 1'
#
loop_
_entity.id
_entity.type
_entity.pdbx_description
1 polymer ?
#
loop_
_entity_poly.entity_id
_entity_poly.type
_entity_poly.pdbx_seq_one_letter_code
_entity_poly.pdbx_strand_id
1 'polypeptide(L)' 'MPRIGEPAPAFEAVTTHGKLKLEDFKGSWLILFSHPADFTPVCTTEFIAFSEIYPELQKRGVELLGLSVDSVSS' A
#
# COMPACT_ATOMS: atom_id res chain seq x y z
N MET A 1 15.27 11.62 0.81
CA MET A 1 14.02 11.49 1.59
C MET A 1 12.90 12.08 0.76
N PRO A 2 11.72 11.43 0.69
CA PRO A 2 10.55 12.00 0.02
C PRO A 2 10.19 13.37 0.61
N ARG A 3 9.74 14.29 -0.24
CA ARG A 3 9.27 15.63 0.15
C ARG A 3 7.90 15.89 -0.44
N ILE A 4 7.10 16.67 0.27
CA ILE A 4 5.77 17.05 -0.20
C ILE A 4 5.90 17.86 -1.50
N GLY A 5 5.11 17.47 -2.52
CA GLY A 5 5.09 18.11 -3.83
C GLY A 5 6.15 17.60 -4.81
N GLU A 6 7.12 16.80 -4.36
CA GLU A 6 8.06 16.10 -5.25
C GLU A 6 7.45 14.78 -5.75
N PRO A 7 7.78 14.32 -6.96
CA PRO A 7 7.38 13.00 -7.43
C PRO A 7 7.81 11.90 -6.46
N ALA A 8 6.93 10.92 -6.24
CA ALA A 8 7.28 9.75 -5.45
C ALA A 8 8.44 8.98 -6.10
N PRO A 9 9.38 8.42 -5.32
CA PRO A 9 10.47 7.61 -5.87
C PRO A 9 9.93 6.41 -6.64
N ALA A 10 10.45 6.18 -7.85
CA ALA A 10 10.10 5.00 -8.63
C ALA A 10 10.48 3.73 -7.86
N PHE A 11 9.57 2.75 -7.85
CA PHE A 11 9.80 1.43 -7.27
C PHE A 11 9.25 0.34 -8.18
N GLU A 12 9.82 -0.85 -8.02
CA GLU A 12 9.32 -2.12 -8.52
C GLU A 12 9.49 -3.13 -7.39
N ALA A 13 8.40 -3.77 -6.98
CA ALA A 13 8.36 -4.66 -5.82
C ALA A 13 7.59 -5.94 -6.12
N VAL A 14 7.98 -7.04 -5.46
CA VAL A 14 7.21 -8.28 -5.46
C VAL A 14 6.18 -8.18 -4.34
N THR A 15 4.90 -8.42 -4.66
CA THR A 15 3.78 -8.27 -3.72
C THR A 15 2.94 -9.55 -3.71
N THR A 16 1.96 -9.62 -2.81
CA THR A 16 0.96 -10.70 -2.75
C THR A 16 0.10 -10.82 -4.02
N HIS A 17 0.10 -9.80 -4.88
CA HIS A 17 -0.61 -9.78 -6.16
C HIS A 17 0.34 -9.89 -7.36
N GLY A 18 1.60 -10.32 -7.13
CA GLY A 18 2.64 -10.37 -8.15
C GLY A 18 3.53 -9.13 -8.15
N LYS A 19 4.29 -8.95 -9.21
CA LYS A 19 5.23 -7.82 -9.34
C LYS A 19 4.47 -6.55 -9.74
N LEU A 20 4.64 -5.49 -8.96
CA LEU A 20 4.02 -4.18 -9.19
C LEU A 20 5.07 -3.08 -9.23
N LYS A 21 4.78 -2.02 -9.99
CA LYS A 21 5.57 -0.80 -10.15
C LYS A 21 4.73 0.41 -9.77
N LEU A 22 5.38 1.49 -9.35
CA LEU A 22 4.68 2.75 -9.10
C LEU A 22 3.84 3.22 -10.31
N GLU A 23 4.34 2.98 -11.52
CA GLU A 23 3.66 3.38 -12.76
C GLU A 23 2.35 2.61 -13.01
N ASP A 24 2.17 1.43 -12.42
CA ASP A 24 0.93 0.65 -12.56
C ASP A 24 -0.29 1.37 -11.92
N PHE A 25 -0.03 2.32 -11.02
CA PHE A 25 -1.05 3.13 -10.34
C PHE A 25 -1.32 4.48 -11.03
N LYS A 26 -0.74 4.71 -12.21
CA LYS A 26 -0.89 5.97 -12.94
C LYS A 26 -2.35 6.25 -13.30
N GLY A 27 -2.82 7.44 -12.93
CA GLY A 27 -4.23 7.82 -13.12
C GLY A 27 -5.09 7.61 -11.87
N SER A 28 -4.57 6.95 -10.85
CA SER A 28 -5.16 6.83 -9.52
C SER A 28 -4.31 7.55 -8.48
N TRP A 29 -4.93 7.91 -7.36
CA TRP A 29 -4.19 8.21 -6.14
C TRP A 29 -3.71 6.90 -5.52
N LEU A 30 -2.52 6.90 -4.93
CA LEU A 30 -1.98 5.75 -4.21
C LEU A 30 -1.70 6.13 -2.75
N ILE A 31 -2.28 5.39 -1.82
CA ILE A 31 -1.90 5.40 -0.42
C ILE A 31 -0.95 4.21 -0.19
N LEU A 32 0.34 4.50 -0.05
CA LEU A 32 1.36 3.55 0.38
C LEU A 32 1.53 3.68 1.89
N PHE A 33 1.25 2.62 2.64
CA PHE A 33 1.36 2.60 4.10
C PHE A 33 2.23 1.43 4.56
N SER A 34 3.00 1.64 5.62
CA SER A 34 3.90 0.62 6.16
C SER A 34 3.47 0.15 7.53
N HIS A 35 3.66 -1.13 7.81
CA HIS A 35 3.49 -1.72 9.14
C HIS A 35 4.77 -2.45 9.58
N PRO A 36 5.10 -2.51 10.88
CA PRO A 36 6.39 -3.04 11.33
C PRO A 36 6.59 -4.54 11.07
N ALA A 37 5.54 -5.35 11.24
CA ALA A 37 5.58 -6.80 11.06
C ALA A 37 4.16 -7.38 10.93
N ASP A 38 4.04 -8.43 10.14
CA ASP A 38 2.82 -9.23 9.99
C ASP A 38 2.37 -9.85 11.33
N PHE A 39 1.07 -10.07 11.48
CA PHE A 39 0.44 -10.73 12.64
C PHE A 39 0.67 -10.08 14.01
N THR A 40 1.02 -8.79 14.04
CA THR A 40 1.01 -8.00 15.27
C THR A 40 -0.38 -7.40 15.51
N PRO A 41 -0.89 -7.39 16.76
CA PRO A 41 -2.31 -7.13 17.05
C PRO A 41 -2.79 -5.75 16.58
N VAL A 42 -1.92 -4.73 16.57
CA VAL A 42 -2.26 -3.40 16.05
C VAL A 42 -2.35 -3.40 14.52
N CYS A 43 -1.37 -3.99 13.84
CA CYS A 43 -1.35 -4.04 12.38
C CYS A 43 -2.57 -4.80 11.82
N THR A 44 -3.02 -5.87 12.49
CA THR A 44 -4.26 -6.56 12.11
C THR A 44 -5.47 -5.63 12.17
N THR A 45 -5.60 -4.80 13.21
CA THR A 45 -6.72 -3.85 13.30
C THR A 45 -6.66 -2.76 12.24
N GLU A 46 -5.47 -2.26 11.89
CA GLU A 46 -5.28 -1.27 10.83
C GLU A 46 -5.64 -1.84 9.46
N PHE A 47 -5.25 -3.07 9.15
CA PHE A 47 -5.61 -3.74 7.90
C PHE A 47 -7.13 -3.98 7.78
N ILE A 48 -7.79 -4.38 8.87
CA ILE A 48 -9.25 -4.51 8.89
C ILE A 48 -9.90 -3.16 8.58
N ALA A 49 -9.48 -2.09 9.26
CA ALA A 49 -10.01 -0.75 9.03
C ALA A 49 -9.81 -0.29 7.58
N PHE A 50 -8.61 -0.51 7.01
CA PHE A 50 -8.35 -0.22 5.60
C PHE A 50 -9.24 -1.03 4.65
N SER A 51 -9.45 -2.32 4.94
CA SER A 51 -10.32 -3.19 4.14
C SER A 51 -11.78 -2.72 4.18
N GLU A 52 -12.28 -2.28 5.34
CA GLU A 52 -13.63 -1.75 5.50
C GLU A 52 -13.85 -0.45 4.72
N ILE A 53 -12.87 0.45 4.67
CA ILE A 53 -12.99 1.73 3.95
C ILE A 53 -12.57 1.66 2.48
N TYR A 54 -11.94 0.56 2.04
CA TYR A 54 -11.41 0.42 0.68
C TYR A 54 -12.46 0.65 -0.41
N PRO A 55 -13.71 0.15 -0.31
CA PRO A 55 -14.74 0.46 -1.30
C PRO A 55 -15.02 1.97 -1.47
N GLU A 56 -14.93 2.75 -0.40
CA GLU A 56 -15.11 4.21 -0.45
C GLU A 56 -13.89 4.94 -1.03
N LEU A 57 -12.68 4.39 -0.81
CA LEU A 57 -11.45 4.88 -1.42
C LEU A 57 -11.44 4.63 -2.93
N GLN A 58 -11.87 3.45 -3.38
CA GLN A 58 -11.96 3.12 -4.80
C GLN A 58 -12.95 4.04 -5.54
N LYS A 59 -14.09 4.39 -4.93
CA LYS A 59 -15.03 5.39 -5.50
C LYS A 59 -14.40 6.77 -5.72
N ARG A 60 -13.32 7.08 -5.01
CA ARG A 60 -12.55 8.33 -5.12
C ARG A 60 -11.32 8.19 -6.03
N GLY A 61 -11.13 7.03 -6.67
CA GLY A 61 -9.96 6.74 -7.50
C GLY A 61 -8.68 6.58 -6.68
N VAL A 62 -8.79 6.02 -5.46
CA VAL A 62 -7.66 5.79 -4.56
C VAL A 62 -7.40 4.30 -4.41
N GLU A 63 -6.16 3.89 -4.64
CA GLU A 63 -5.63 2.55 -4.45
C GLU A 63 -4.82 2.46 -3.15
N LEU A 64 -4.73 1.25 -2.57
CA LEU A 64 -3.99 0.96 -1.35
C LEU A 64 -2.84 -0.02 -1.63
N LEU A 65 -1.67 0.26 -1.06
CA LEU A 65 -0.53 -0.65 -1.06
C LEU A 65 0.10 -0.70 0.34
N GLY A 66 0.08 -1.88 0.97
CA GLY A 66 0.73 -2.15 2.24
C GLY A 66 2.20 -2.56 2.07
N LEU A 67 3.03 -2.24 3.05
CA LEU A 67 4.47 -2.53 3.06
C LEU A 67 4.95 -3.00 4.43
N SER A 68 5.50 -4.21 4.50
CA SER A 68 6.35 -4.67 5.61
C SER A 68 7.69 -5.19 5.06
N VAL A 69 8.59 -5.56 5.98
CA VAL A 69 9.85 -6.24 5.65
C VAL A 69 9.68 -7.77 5.54
N ASP A 70 8.47 -8.26 5.80
CA ASP A 70 8.15 -9.68 5.77
C ASP A 70 8.11 -10.24 4.34
N SER A 71 8.22 -11.56 4.23
CA SER A 71 8.13 -12.24 2.93
C SER A 71 6.71 -12.18 2.36
N VAL A 72 6.57 -12.27 1.03
CA VAL A 72 5.26 -12.36 0.37
C VAL A 72 4.49 -13.65 0.73
N SER A 73 5.20 -14.66 1.23
CA SER A 73 4.68 -15.97 1.63
C SER A 73 4.36 -16.11 3.12
N SER A 74 4.44 -15.02 3.87
CA SER A 74 4.23 -14.99 5.33
C SER A 74 2.76 -15.16 5.73
#